data_AF-A0AA35X0M7-F1
#
_entry.id   AF-A0AA35X0M7-F1
#
_cell.length_a   1.000
_cell.length_b   1.000
_cell.length_c   1.000
_cell.angle_alpha   90.00
_cell.angle_beta   90.00
_cell.angle_gamma   90.00
#
_symmetry.space_group_name_H-M   'P 1'
#
loop_
_entity.id
_entity.type
_entity.pdbx_description
1 polymer ?
#
loop_
_entity_poly.entity_id
_entity_poly.type
_entity_poly.pdbx_seq_one_letter_code
_entity_poly.pdbx_strand_id
1 'polypeptide(L)'
;MRTIMKAWLRVLLLSRRLLRSTSCAIGKREVTTLCRTSCIHFKRAGASTVTMATGADLPPVAKHQNRLAKEKSPYLLQHANNPVDWYPWGEEAFEKSRKENKPIFLSVGYSTCHWCHVMERESFENEDIAKILSEHFVSIKVDREERPDVDKVYMTFIQASQGGGGWPMSVFLTPELEPFLGGTYFPPEDHFNRPGFPTILRSIAKQWEKDEQGIRQKSAKVMAALQQMVEVASDEGEGPPGLNCVQKAYQALKAREDKQYGGFGSAPKFPQPVILGFLLKFYARYIGSEMGQSALDMVLVCLRAMNNGGIHDHIGQGFHRYSTDELWHVPHFEKMLYDQAQLACVYLDAYQITHEEIFASVARDILLYVSRDLTDEVVFL
;
A
#
# COMPACT_ATOMS: atom_id res chain seq x y z
N MET A 1 -18.02 4.23 1.81
CA MET A 1 -18.44 5.64 1.61
C MET A 1 -19.38 6.20 2.69
N ARG A 2 -20.52 5.57 3.03
CA ARG A 2 -21.45 6.12 4.05
C ARG A 2 -20.85 6.29 5.46
N THR A 3 -19.87 5.47 5.84
CA THR A 3 -19.17 5.58 7.13
C THR A 3 -18.14 6.72 7.14
N ILE A 4 -17.48 6.96 6.01
CA ILE A 4 -16.50 8.04 5.81
C ILE A 4 -17.21 9.40 5.80
N MET A 5 -18.37 9.50 5.13
CA MET A 5 -19.22 10.70 5.20
C MET A 5 -19.72 11.00 6.62
N LYS A 6 -20.04 9.97 7.42
CA LYS A 6 -20.46 10.16 8.82
C LYS A 6 -19.30 10.64 9.71
N ALA A 7 -18.08 10.17 9.46
CA ALA A 7 -16.87 10.67 10.12
C ALA A 7 -16.61 12.14 9.75
N TRP A 8 -16.71 12.48 8.45
CA TRP A 8 -16.59 13.85 7.95
C TRP A 8 -17.64 14.80 8.54
N LEU A 9 -18.92 14.38 8.62
CA LEU A 9 -19.96 15.19 9.26
C LEU A 9 -19.71 15.43 10.75
N ARG A 10 -19.19 14.42 11.48
CA ARG A 10 -18.83 14.56 12.90
C ARG A 10 -17.69 15.56 13.09
N VAL A 11 -16.67 15.52 12.23
CA VAL A 11 -15.54 16.45 12.25
C VAL A 11 -16.00 17.90 11.96
N LEU A 12 -16.88 18.09 10.96
CA LEU A 12 -17.48 19.39 10.63
C LEU A 12 -18.36 19.97 11.74
N LEU A 13 -19.10 19.13 12.47
CA LEU A 13 -19.94 19.57 13.58
C LEU A 13 -19.12 19.94 14.83
N LEU A 14 -17.99 19.27 15.05
CA LEU A 14 -17.06 19.56 16.15
C LEU A 14 -16.24 20.83 15.88
N SER A 15 -15.78 21.06 14.65
CA SER A 15 -15.03 22.28 14.28
C SER A 15 -15.88 23.55 14.42
N ARG A 16 -17.17 23.50 14.07
CA ARG A 16 -18.12 24.60 14.25
C ARG A 16 -18.41 24.94 15.72
N ARG A 17 -18.28 23.98 16.64
CA ARG A 17 -18.45 24.22 18.09
C ARG A 17 -17.22 24.86 18.71
N LEU A 18 -16.02 24.46 18.29
CA LEU A 18 -14.74 25.00 18.77
C LEU A 18 -14.42 26.40 18.22
N LEU A 19 -14.87 26.73 17.01
CA LEU A 19 -14.70 28.06 16.42
C LEU A 19 -15.63 29.12 17.03
N ARG A 20 -16.73 28.72 17.68
CA ARG A 20 -17.63 29.66 18.38
C ARG A 20 -17.17 30.03 19.79
N SER A 21 -16.26 29.27 20.40
CA SER A 21 -15.77 29.54 21.76
C SER A 21 -14.50 30.40 21.82
N THR A 22 -13.93 30.79 20.68
CA THR A 22 -12.65 31.53 20.61
C THR A 22 -12.74 32.93 19.99
N SER A 23 -13.94 33.42 19.66
CA SER A 23 -14.10 34.81 19.20
C SER A 23 -14.48 35.74 20.35
N CYS A 24 -13.51 36.05 21.22
CA CYS A 24 -13.56 37.25 22.03
C CYS A 24 -12.16 37.82 22.23
N ALA A 25 -12.04 39.09 21.87
CA ALA A 25 -10.94 40.03 22.12
C ALA A 25 -9.75 40.09 21.12
N ILE A 26 -9.42 41.35 20.80
CA ILE A 26 -8.24 41.89 20.09
C ILE A 26 -8.38 41.88 18.56
N GLY A 27 -8.45 42.98 17.81
CA GLY A 27 -8.21 44.40 18.10
C GLY A 27 -7.63 45.02 16.82
N LYS A 28 -8.45 45.73 16.04
CA LYS A 28 -8.08 46.39 14.77
C LYS A 28 -6.98 47.45 14.98
N ARG A 29 -5.93 47.44 14.16
CA ARG A 29 -5.19 48.66 13.76
C ARG A 29 -4.75 48.59 12.30
N GLU A 30 -5.24 49.55 11.53
CA GLU A 30 -4.78 49.94 10.19
C GLU A 30 -3.48 50.75 10.30
N VAL A 31 -2.57 50.59 9.35
CA VAL A 31 -1.68 51.68 8.88
C VAL A 31 -1.48 51.52 7.37
N THR A 32 -1.87 52.56 6.64
CA THR A 32 -1.74 52.76 5.19
C THR A 32 -0.50 53.59 4.88
N THR A 33 -0.05 53.58 3.61
CA THR A 33 0.90 54.51 2.92
C THR A 33 2.40 54.19 3.14
N LEU A 34 3.31 54.08 2.15
CA LEU A 34 3.55 54.89 0.94
C LEU A 34 4.25 54.08 -0.18
N CYS A 35 3.87 54.38 -1.42
CA CYS A 35 4.57 54.05 -2.66
C CYS A 35 5.47 55.24 -3.06
N ARG A 36 6.72 55.01 -3.50
CA ARG A 36 7.39 55.73 -4.61
C ARG A 36 8.84 55.28 -4.90
N THR A 37 9.04 54.87 -6.17
CA THR A 37 10.19 55.10 -7.08
C THR A 37 11.62 54.71 -6.68
N SER A 38 12.22 53.81 -7.47
CA SER A 38 13.34 54.20 -8.37
C SER A 38 13.66 53.11 -9.40
N CYS A 39 13.55 53.47 -10.68
CA CYS A 39 14.13 52.73 -11.81
C CYS A 39 15.59 53.18 -11.99
N ILE A 40 16.52 52.23 -12.08
CA ILE A 40 17.87 52.51 -12.62
C ILE A 40 18.18 51.46 -13.68
N HIS A 41 18.38 51.94 -14.89
CA HIS A 41 18.90 51.23 -16.05
C HIS A 41 20.38 50.86 -15.84
N PHE A 42 20.77 49.63 -16.16
CA PHE A 42 22.16 49.30 -16.51
C PHE A 42 22.22 48.50 -17.81
N LYS A 43 23.05 48.98 -18.73
CA LYS A 43 23.29 48.47 -20.09
C LYS A 43 24.16 47.21 -20.08
N ARG A 44 23.94 46.40 -21.13
CA ARG A 44 24.63 45.15 -21.55
C ARG A 44 26.17 45.22 -21.62
N ALA A 45 26.78 44.11 -21.21
CA ALA A 45 27.90 43.42 -21.86
C ALA A 45 27.55 41.91 -21.76
N GLY A 46 27.49 41.06 -22.79
CA GLY A 46 28.40 40.88 -23.91
C GLY A 46 29.39 39.75 -23.58
N ALA A 47 29.03 38.48 -23.80
CA ALA A 47 29.89 37.40 -24.32
C ALA A 47 29.32 35.97 -24.12
N SER A 48 29.51 35.17 -25.18
CA SER A 48 29.59 33.70 -25.24
C SER A 48 28.30 32.87 -25.23
N THR A 49 27.76 32.70 -26.44
CA THR A 49 26.98 31.53 -26.84
C THR A 49 27.86 30.28 -26.80
N VAL A 50 27.57 29.36 -25.88
CA VAL A 50 28.08 27.98 -25.94
C VAL A 50 27.22 27.22 -26.93
N THR A 51 27.80 26.90 -28.08
CA THR A 51 27.23 25.98 -29.06
C THR A 51 27.35 24.56 -28.49
N MET A 52 26.25 23.99 -28.00
CA MET A 52 26.19 22.57 -27.68
C MET A 52 26.15 21.77 -28.98
N ALA A 53 27.08 20.83 -29.13
CA ALA A 53 27.21 19.97 -30.29
C ALA A 53 25.92 19.18 -30.53
N THR A 54 25.41 19.24 -31.76
CA THR A 54 24.36 18.37 -32.28
C THR A 54 24.90 16.94 -32.29
N GLY A 55 24.55 16.16 -31.27
CA GLY A 55 24.63 14.70 -31.35
C GLY A 55 23.77 14.25 -32.52
N ALA A 56 24.35 13.48 -33.43
CA ALA A 56 23.62 12.90 -34.54
C ALA A 56 22.44 12.09 -34.01
N ASP A 57 21.22 12.46 -34.43
CA ASP A 57 20.02 11.68 -34.22
C ASP A 57 20.22 10.31 -34.90
N LEU A 58 20.51 9.29 -34.10
CA LEU A 58 20.26 7.92 -34.51
C LEU A 58 18.74 7.78 -34.68
N PRO A 59 18.25 7.17 -35.76
CA PRO A 59 16.81 6.94 -35.92
C PRO A 59 16.30 6.15 -34.71
N PRO A 60 15.11 6.48 -34.16
CA PRO A 60 14.58 5.75 -33.02
C PRO A 60 14.42 4.29 -33.43
N VAL A 61 15.21 3.41 -32.82
CA VAL A 61 14.98 1.97 -32.88
C VAL A 61 13.55 1.78 -32.39
N ALA A 62 12.67 1.25 -33.25
CA ALA A 62 11.30 0.95 -32.86
C ALA A 62 11.36 0.04 -31.64
N LYS A 63 11.08 0.61 -30.46
CA LYS A 63 11.05 -0.17 -29.21
C LYS A 63 9.99 -1.24 -29.41
N HIS A 64 10.39 -2.50 -29.25
CA HIS A 64 9.46 -3.61 -29.27
C HIS A 64 8.34 -3.33 -28.27
N GLN A 65 7.09 -3.36 -28.73
CA GLN A 65 5.92 -3.18 -27.89
C GLN A 65 5.20 -4.51 -27.72
N ASN A 66 4.98 -4.90 -26.47
CA ASN A 66 4.18 -6.06 -26.14
C ASN A 66 2.67 -5.72 -26.22
N ARG A 67 1.81 -6.68 -25.87
CA ARG A 67 0.35 -6.55 -26.03
C ARG A 67 -0.27 -5.46 -25.16
N LEU A 68 0.39 -5.07 -24.07
CA LEU A 68 -0.11 -4.03 -23.17
C LEU A 68 -0.18 -2.65 -23.84
N ALA A 69 0.49 -2.44 -24.98
CA ALA A 69 0.37 -1.21 -25.77
C ALA A 69 -1.07 -0.91 -26.25
N LYS A 70 -1.98 -1.89 -26.18
CA LYS A 70 -3.40 -1.75 -26.56
C LYS A 70 -4.33 -1.55 -25.36
N GLU A 71 -3.80 -1.61 -24.15
CA GLU A 71 -4.59 -1.44 -22.92
C GLU A 71 -4.95 0.02 -22.67
N LYS A 72 -5.95 0.25 -21.83
CA LYS A 72 -6.39 1.60 -21.44
C LYS A 72 -5.76 2.05 -20.12
N SER A 73 -5.49 1.11 -19.22
CA SER A 73 -4.84 1.39 -17.94
C SER A 73 -3.50 2.09 -18.17
N PRO A 74 -3.29 3.30 -17.59
CA PRO A 74 -1.99 3.95 -17.59
C PRO A 74 -0.90 3.08 -16.95
N TYR A 75 -1.27 2.29 -15.93
CA TYR A 75 -0.36 1.35 -15.27
C TYR A 75 0.10 0.23 -16.21
N LEU A 76 -0.80 -0.38 -16.97
CA LEU A 76 -0.43 -1.41 -17.95
C LEU A 76 0.37 -0.82 -19.12
N LEU A 77 0.00 0.36 -19.60
CA LEU A 77 0.70 1.05 -20.67
C LEU A 77 2.15 1.40 -20.31
N GLN A 78 2.46 1.67 -19.03
CA GLN A 78 3.83 1.88 -18.56
C GLN A 78 4.73 0.68 -18.87
N HIS A 79 4.19 -0.54 -18.79
CA HIS A 79 4.92 -1.79 -19.04
C HIS A 79 4.92 -2.24 -20.51
N ALA A 80 4.33 -1.45 -21.43
CA ALA A 80 4.15 -1.83 -22.83
C ALA A 80 5.47 -1.99 -23.61
N ASN A 81 6.55 -1.34 -23.14
CA ASN A 81 7.87 -1.39 -23.77
C ASN A 81 8.85 -2.31 -23.02
N ASN A 82 8.40 -3.03 -21.99
CA ASN A 82 9.25 -3.96 -21.27
C ASN A 82 9.61 -5.14 -22.19
N PRO A 83 10.84 -5.68 -22.07
CA PRO A 83 11.25 -6.84 -22.86
C PRO A 83 10.45 -8.11 -22.52
N VAL A 84 9.80 -8.16 -21.36
CA VAL A 84 8.86 -9.24 -21.03
C VAL A 84 7.67 -9.21 -22.00
N ASP A 85 7.37 -10.36 -22.63
CA ASP A 85 6.19 -10.55 -23.50
C ASP A 85 4.91 -10.60 -22.64
N TRP A 86 4.49 -9.43 -22.14
CA TRP A 86 3.32 -9.29 -21.31
C TRP A 86 2.03 -9.48 -22.09
N TYR A 87 1.12 -10.23 -21.49
CA TYR A 87 -0.28 -10.31 -21.87
C TYR A 87 -1.15 -9.57 -20.84
N PRO A 88 -2.26 -8.94 -21.26
CA PRO A 88 -3.33 -8.58 -20.33
C PRO A 88 -4.03 -9.84 -19.82
N TRP A 89 -4.78 -9.72 -18.74
CA TRP A 89 -5.63 -10.81 -18.25
C TRP A 89 -6.72 -11.15 -19.26
N GLY A 90 -6.67 -12.34 -19.87
CA GLY A 90 -7.69 -12.76 -20.82
C GLY A 90 -7.40 -14.09 -21.50
N GLU A 91 -8.37 -14.53 -22.31
CA GLU A 91 -8.39 -15.86 -22.92
C GLU A 91 -7.19 -16.14 -23.82
N GLU A 92 -6.65 -15.12 -24.51
CA GLU A 92 -5.46 -15.27 -25.36
C GLU A 92 -4.26 -15.82 -24.57
N ALA A 93 -4.03 -15.30 -23.37
CA ALA A 93 -2.92 -15.72 -22.51
C ALA A 93 -3.17 -17.14 -21.95
N PHE A 94 -4.41 -17.42 -21.55
CA PHE A 94 -4.78 -18.71 -20.98
C PHE A 94 -4.70 -19.83 -22.02
N GLU A 95 -5.18 -19.56 -23.24
CA GLU A 95 -5.04 -20.50 -24.35
C GLU A 95 -3.59 -20.74 -24.71
N LYS A 96 -2.75 -19.70 -24.76
CA LYS A 96 -1.31 -19.86 -25.01
C LYS A 96 -0.68 -20.76 -23.94
N SER A 97 -0.97 -20.50 -22.68
CA SER A 97 -0.48 -21.30 -21.56
C SER A 97 -0.89 -22.78 -21.68
N ARG A 98 -2.15 -23.05 -22.04
CA ARG A 98 -2.63 -24.43 -22.27
C ARG A 98 -2.01 -25.09 -23.50
N LYS A 99 -1.90 -24.36 -24.62
CA LYS A 99 -1.34 -24.88 -25.88
C LYS A 99 0.15 -25.20 -25.76
N GLU A 100 0.90 -24.34 -25.08
CA GLU A 100 2.35 -24.52 -24.86
C GLU A 100 2.67 -25.34 -23.60
N ASN A 101 1.66 -25.70 -22.80
CA ASN A 101 1.81 -26.31 -21.49
C ASN A 101 2.82 -25.59 -20.58
N LYS A 102 2.75 -24.26 -20.57
CA LYS A 102 3.61 -23.39 -19.75
C LYS A 102 2.84 -22.85 -18.55
N PRO A 103 3.43 -22.81 -17.35
CA PRO A 103 2.83 -22.11 -16.21
C PRO A 103 2.67 -20.61 -16.52
N ILE A 104 1.74 -19.97 -15.82
CA ILE A 104 1.51 -18.53 -15.92
C ILE A 104 2.27 -17.83 -14.81
N PHE A 105 3.00 -16.76 -15.16
CA PHE A 105 3.48 -15.78 -14.19
C PHE A 105 2.51 -14.60 -14.16
N LEU A 106 1.71 -14.49 -13.10
CA LEU A 106 0.77 -13.41 -12.87
C LEU A 106 1.41 -12.33 -12.01
N SER A 107 1.52 -11.11 -12.55
CA SER A 107 2.00 -9.93 -11.83
C SER A 107 0.90 -8.87 -11.72
N VAL A 108 0.36 -8.70 -10.51
CA VAL A 108 -0.68 -7.70 -10.21
C VAL A 108 -0.07 -6.50 -9.48
N GLY A 109 -0.43 -5.30 -9.92
CA GLY A 109 -0.03 -4.04 -9.29
C GLY A 109 -0.99 -2.91 -9.60
N TYR A 110 -0.59 -1.66 -9.31
CA TYR A 110 -1.39 -0.46 -9.57
C TYR A 110 -0.45 0.76 -9.68
N SER A 111 -0.95 1.85 -10.27
CA SER A 111 -0.16 3.04 -10.65
C SER A 111 0.61 3.69 -9.49
N THR A 112 0.06 3.68 -8.27
CA THR A 112 0.65 4.29 -7.07
C THR A 112 1.39 3.29 -6.18
N CYS A 113 1.70 2.09 -6.69
CA CYS A 113 2.42 1.07 -5.95
C CYS A 113 3.95 1.26 -6.06
N HIS A 114 4.61 1.75 -5.00
CA HIS A 114 6.07 1.93 -5.00
C HIS A 114 6.84 0.66 -5.38
N TRP A 115 6.61 -0.46 -4.67
CA TRP A 115 7.35 -1.70 -4.93
C TRP A 115 7.06 -2.32 -6.31
N CYS A 116 5.93 -1.98 -6.93
CA CYS A 116 5.63 -2.41 -8.29
C CYS A 116 6.56 -1.72 -9.29
N HIS A 117 6.83 -0.43 -9.09
CA HIS A 117 7.81 0.34 -9.89
C HIS A 117 9.24 -0.09 -9.61
N VAL A 118 9.57 -0.44 -8.36
CA VAL A 118 10.89 -0.99 -8.02
C VAL A 118 11.12 -2.32 -8.75
N MET A 119 10.17 -3.26 -8.66
CA MET A 119 10.28 -4.55 -9.33
C MET A 119 10.27 -4.43 -10.86
N GLU A 120 9.55 -3.45 -11.41
CA GLU A 120 9.64 -3.15 -12.84
C GLU A 120 11.08 -2.82 -13.25
N ARG A 121 11.66 -1.78 -12.66
CA ARG A 121 12.98 -1.27 -13.02
C ARG A 121 14.08 -2.29 -12.78
N GLU A 122 14.00 -2.99 -11.65
CA GLU A 122 15.03 -3.95 -11.27
C GLU A 122 14.91 -5.29 -12.02
N SER A 123 13.70 -5.73 -12.35
CA SER A 123 13.46 -7.07 -12.90
C SER A 123 12.77 -7.09 -14.26
N PHE A 124 11.68 -6.34 -14.46
CA PHE A 124 10.88 -6.46 -15.70
C PHE A 124 11.46 -5.69 -16.89
N GLU A 125 12.36 -4.73 -16.66
CA GLU A 125 13.16 -4.07 -17.70
C GLU A 125 14.44 -4.84 -18.07
N ASN A 126 14.78 -5.90 -17.33
CA ASN A 126 15.98 -6.68 -17.55
C ASN A 126 15.76 -7.76 -18.63
N GLU A 127 16.53 -7.70 -19.72
CA GLU A 127 16.46 -8.61 -20.87
C GLU A 127 16.72 -10.08 -20.50
N ASP A 128 17.64 -10.36 -19.57
CA ASP A 128 17.95 -11.74 -19.17
C ASP A 128 16.80 -12.36 -18.37
N ILE A 129 16.16 -11.57 -17.50
CA ILE A 129 14.96 -12.00 -16.77
C ILE A 129 13.79 -12.18 -17.72
N ALA A 130 13.59 -11.25 -18.65
CA ALA A 130 12.56 -11.35 -19.67
C ALA A 130 12.73 -12.59 -20.55
N LYS A 131 13.97 -12.96 -20.89
CA LYS A 131 14.27 -14.19 -21.61
C LYS A 131 13.83 -15.43 -20.82
N ILE A 132 14.18 -15.54 -19.54
CA ILE A 132 13.74 -16.67 -18.69
C ILE A 132 12.20 -16.74 -18.65
N LEU A 133 11.53 -15.60 -18.50
CA LEU A 133 10.07 -15.52 -18.50
C LEU A 133 9.48 -15.98 -19.83
N SER A 134 10.01 -15.53 -20.97
CA SER A 134 9.51 -15.92 -22.30
C SER A 134 9.72 -17.40 -22.63
N GLU A 135 10.84 -17.97 -22.16
CA GLU A 135 11.19 -19.38 -22.40
C GLU A 135 10.25 -20.31 -21.63
N HIS A 136 9.94 -19.98 -20.37
CA HIS A 136 9.31 -20.92 -19.45
C HIS A 136 7.88 -20.56 -19.01
N PHE A 137 7.42 -19.32 -19.22
CA PHE A 137 6.15 -18.84 -18.68
C PHE A 137 5.31 -18.09 -19.71
N VAL A 138 3.99 -18.06 -19.48
CA VAL A 138 3.13 -17.02 -20.05
C VAL A 138 2.98 -15.92 -19.01
N SER A 139 3.50 -14.73 -19.31
CA SER A 139 3.53 -13.62 -18.36
C SER A 139 2.30 -12.73 -18.53
N ILE A 140 1.52 -12.57 -17.45
CA ILE A 140 0.30 -11.77 -17.42
C ILE A 140 0.47 -10.59 -16.47
N LYS A 141 0.19 -9.38 -16.95
CA LYS A 141 0.17 -8.16 -16.14
C LYS A 141 -1.27 -7.72 -15.88
N VAL A 142 -1.57 -7.37 -14.63
CA VAL A 142 -2.90 -6.93 -14.22
C VAL A 142 -2.83 -5.64 -13.44
N ASP A 143 -3.70 -4.71 -13.78
CA ASP A 143 -4.02 -3.55 -12.96
C ASP A 143 -5.11 -3.91 -11.96
N ARG A 144 -4.78 -3.83 -10.68
CA ARG A 144 -5.70 -4.05 -9.57
C ARG A 144 -6.88 -3.08 -9.60
N GLU A 145 -6.67 -1.85 -10.06
CA GLU A 145 -7.73 -0.83 -10.08
C GLU A 145 -8.81 -1.16 -11.12
N GLU A 146 -8.42 -1.82 -12.21
CA GLU A 146 -9.35 -2.32 -13.23
C GLU A 146 -9.92 -3.71 -12.91
N ARG A 147 -9.12 -4.58 -12.28
CA ARG A 147 -9.48 -5.98 -11.95
C ARG A 147 -9.31 -6.32 -10.47
N PRO A 148 -10.07 -5.68 -9.57
CA PRO A 148 -10.01 -5.95 -8.13
C PRO A 148 -10.51 -7.36 -7.78
N ASP A 149 -11.29 -7.99 -8.66
CA ASP A 149 -11.76 -9.37 -8.56
C ASP A 149 -10.59 -10.37 -8.65
N VAL A 150 -9.72 -10.21 -9.66
CA VAL A 150 -8.52 -11.03 -9.84
C VAL A 150 -7.55 -10.82 -8.68
N ASP A 151 -7.32 -9.56 -8.31
CA ASP A 151 -6.48 -9.19 -7.18
C ASP A 151 -6.91 -9.90 -5.88
N LYS A 152 -8.21 -9.84 -5.56
CA LYS A 152 -8.73 -10.41 -4.31
C LYS A 152 -8.54 -11.92 -4.24
N VAL A 153 -8.80 -12.66 -5.32
CA VAL A 153 -8.67 -14.12 -5.35
C VAL A 153 -7.22 -14.53 -5.05
N TYR A 154 -6.26 -13.96 -5.78
CA TYR A 154 -4.87 -14.37 -5.64
C TYR A 154 -4.18 -13.78 -4.41
N MET A 155 -4.63 -12.63 -3.91
CA MET A 155 -4.18 -12.10 -2.62
C MET A 155 -4.60 -13.01 -1.47
N THR A 156 -5.81 -13.58 -1.54
CA THR A 156 -6.29 -14.56 -0.54
C THR A 156 -5.37 -15.79 -0.51
N PHE A 157 -4.95 -16.28 -1.68
CA PHE A 157 -3.97 -17.36 -1.77
C PHE A 157 -2.62 -17.00 -1.12
N ILE A 158 -2.06 -15.82 -1.40
CA ILE A 158 -0.80 -15.37 -0.79
C ILE A 158 -0.94 -15.28 0.74
N GLN A 159 -2.01 -14.65 1.23
CA GLN A 159 -2.25 -14.49 2.66
C GLN A 159 -2.41 -15.83 3.38
N ALA A 160 -3.13 -16.78 2.78
CA ALA A 160 -3.29 -18.13 3.33
C ALA A 160 -1.98 -18.92 3.34
N SER A 161 -1.13 -18.74 2.32
CA SER A 161 0.10 -19.52 2.16
C SER A 161 1.28 -18.96 2.96
N GLN A 162 1.35 -17.64 3.15
CA GLN A 162 2.51 -16.95 3.75
C GLN A 162 2.19 -16.19 5.04
N GLY A 163 0.91 -16.07 5.42
CA GLY A 163 0.48 -15.33 6.61
C GLY A 163 0.51 -13.80 6.46
N GLY A 164 0.96 -13.29 5.32
CA GLY A 164 0.98 -11.87 4.96
C GLY A 164 0.68 -11.67 3.48
N GLY A 165 0.59 -10.43 3.01
CA GLY A 165 0.31 -10.13 1.60
C GLY A 165 0.65 -8.68 1.27
N GLY A 166 0.72 -8.37 -0.02
CA GLY A 166 1.07 -7.03 -0.49
C GLY A 166 1.37 -7.00 -1.98
N TRP A 167 1.69 -5.81 -2.47
CA TRP A 167 2.01 -5.57 -3.88
C TRP A 167 3.49 -5.18 -4.04
N PRO A 168 4.16 -5.54 -5.16
CA PRO A 168 3.62 -6.28 -6.31
C PRO A 168 3.24 -7.69 -5.91
N MET A 169 2.13 -8.18 -6.44
CA MET A 169 1.69 -9.54 -6.19
C MET A 169 2.18 -10.42 -7.34
N SER A 170 3.07 -11.36 -7.01
CA SER A 170 3.77 -12.23 -7.96
C SER A 170 3.33 -13.67 -7.72
N VAL A 171 2.48 -14.21 -8.60
CA VAL A 171 1.84 -15.51 -8.43
C VAL A 171 2.10 -16.41 -9.63
N PHE A 172 2.39 -17.67 -9.37
CA PHE A 172 2.61 -18.69 -10.39
C PHE A 172 1.40 -19.63 -10.44
N LEU A 173 0.80 -19.73 -11.62
CA LEU A 173 -0.42 -20.50 -11.85
C LEU A 173 -0.19 -21.65 -12.82
N THR A 174 -0.97 -22.71 -12.68
CA THR A 174 -1.16 -23.71 -13.73
C THR A 174 -1.91 -23.10 -14.93
N PRO A 175 -1.92 -23.78 -16.09
CA PRO A 175 -2.75 -23.36 -17.24
C PRO A 175 -4.27 -23.28 -16.97
N GLU A 176 -4.75 -23.89 -15.88
CA GLU A 176 -6.13 -23.85 -15.38
C GLU A 176 -6.36 -22.70 -14.38
N LEU A 177 -5.37 -21.80 -14.24
CA LEU A 177 -5.40 -20.62 -13.39
C LEU A 177 -5.34 -20.93 -11.88
N GLU A 178 -4.95 -22.15 -11.52
CA GLU A 178 -4.78 -22.57 -10.13
C GLU A 178 -3.40 -22.13 -9.61
N PRO A 179 -3.33 -21.39 -8.49
CA PRO A 179 -2.06 -20.96 -7.92
C PRO A 179 -1.34 -22.10 -7.20
N PHE A 180 -0.03 -22.18 -7.39
CA PHE A 180 0.81 -23.18 -6.69
C PHE A 180 2.00 -22.56 -5.95
N LEU A 181 2.39 -21.34 -6.31
CA LEU A 181 3.40 -20.57 -5.60
C LEU A 181 3.05 -19.08 -5.71
N GLY A 182 3.35 -18.30 -4.68
CA GLY A 182 3.19 -16.85 -4.75
C GLY A 182 4.18 -16.15 -3.84
N GLY A 183 4.26 -14.84 -3.98
CA GLY A 183 5.05 -13.95 -3.17
C GLY A 183 4.72 -12.50 -3.51
N THR A 184 5.37 -11.58 -2.82
CA THR A 184 5.22 -10.15 -3.09
C THR A 184 6.34 -9.69 -4.02
N TYR A 185 7.29 -8.94 -3.45
CA TYR A 185 8.50 -8.49 -4.11
C TYR A 185 9.55 -9.62 -4.18
N PHE A 186 10.10 -9.87 -5.37
CA PHE A 186 11.28 -10.70 -5.56
C PHE A 186 12.45 -9.83 -6.04
N PRO A 187 13.59 -9.81 -5.33
CA PRO A 187 14.75 -8.99 -5.73
C PRO A 187 15.38 -9.53 -7.02
N PRO A 188 16.08 -8.71 -7.81
CA PRO A 188 16.71 -9.16 -9.05
C PRO A 188 17.88 -10.14 -8.83
N GLU A 189 18.51 -10.07 -7.65
CA GLU A 189 19.69 -10.86 -7.29
C GLU A 189 19.44 -11.70 -6.02
N ASP A 190 20.24 -12.76 -5.88
CA ASP A 190 20.25 -13.58 -4.66
C ASP A 190 20.84 -12.78 -3.49
N HIS A 191 20.14 -12.80 -2.36
CA HIS A 191 20.64 -12.29 -1.09
C HIS A 191 20.68 -13.39 -0.04
N PHE A 192 21.37 -13.14 1.08
CA PHE A 192 21.44 -14.10 2.17
C PHE A 192 20.03 -14.49 2.65
N ASN A 193 19.70 -15.79 2.56
CA ASN A 193 18.39 -16.36 2.86
C ASN A 193 17.21 -15.84 2.02
N ARG A 194 17.45 -15.19 0.87
CA ARG A 194 16.37 -14.76 -0.03
C ARG A 194 16.82 -14.93 -1.49
N PRO A 195 16.31 -15.97 -2.20
CA PRO A 195 16.64 -16.13 -3.61
C PRO A 195 16.07 -14.96 -4.42
N GLY A 196 16.84 -14.56 -5.42
CA GLY A 196 16.46 -13.59 -6.43
C GLY A 196 15.45 -14.17 -7.41
N PHE A 197 14.81 -13.28 -8.13
CA PHE A 197 13.77 -13.59 -9.09
C PHE A 197 14.25 -14.57 -10.18
N PRO A 198 15.45 -14.43 -10.79
CA PRO A 198 15.96 -15.42 -11.75
C PRO A 198 16.06 -16.84 -11.17
N THR A 199 16.55 -16.95 -9.93
CA THR A 199 16.72 -18.24 -9.23
C THR A 199 15.36 -18.90 -8.97
N ILE A 200 14.38 -18.11 -8.55
CA ILE A 200 12.99 -18.56 -8.36
C ILE A 200 12.40 -19.05 -9.69
N LEU A 201 12.50 -18.25 -10.75
CA LEU A 201 11.96 -18.60 -12.07
C LEU A 201 12.55 -19.91 -12.60
N ARG A 202 13.87 -20.06 -12.56
CA ARG A 202 14.55 -21.29 -13.01
C ARG A 202 14.19 -22.50 -12.16
N SER A 203 14.05 -22.32 -10.84
CA SER A 203 13.64 -23.40 -9.95
C SER A 203 12.23 -23.89 -10.27
N ILE A 204 11.29 -22.96 -10.52
CA ILE A 204 9.91 -23.29 -10.89
C ILE A 204 9.87 -23.98 -12.24
N ALA A 205 10.56 -23.45 -13.25
CA ALA A 205 10.64 -24.04 -14.58
C ALA A 205 11.15 -25.49 -14.53
N LYS A 206 12.26 -25.72 -13.82
CA LYS A 206 12.82 -27.06 -13.63
C LYS A 206 11.87 -28.01 -12.90
N GLN A 207 11.11 -27.51 -11.92
CA GLN A 207 10.15 -28.32 -11.19
C GLN A 207 8.93 -28.66 -12.06
N TRP A 208 8.47 -27.73 -12.88
CA TRP A 208 7.39 -27.94 -13.84
C TRP A 208 7.75 -29.02 -14.86
N GLU A 209 8.95 -28.95 -15.44
CA GLU A 209 9.46 -29.96 -16.38
C GLU A 209 9.60 -31.35 -15.73
N LYS A 210 9.99 -31.40 -14.46
CA LYS A 210 10.27 -32.66 -13.77
C LYS A 210 9.03 -33.33 -13.17
N ASP A 211 8.10 -32.55 -12.63
CA ASP A 211 6.98 -33.05 -11.81
C ASP A 211 5.72 -32.16 -11.98
N GLU A 212 5.31 -31.98 -13.23
CA GLU A 212 4.10 -31.22 -13.59
C GLU A 212 2.85 -31.73 -12.84
N GLN A 213 2.64 -33.05 -12.85
CA GLN A 213 1.47 -33.65 -12.20
C GLN A 213 1.47 -33.41 -10.70
N GLY A 214 2.64 -33.47 -10.04
CA GLY A 214 2.77 -33.14 -8.62
C GLY A 214 2.43 -31.68 -8.32
N ILE A 215 2.78 -30.74 -9.21
CA ILE A 215 2.40 -29.33 -9.06
C ILE A 215 0.89 -29.16 -9.20
N ARG A 216 0.27 -29.72 -10.24
CA ARG A 216 -1.18 -29.66 -10.46
C ARG A 216 -1.96 -30.23 -9.27
N GLN A 217 -1.55 -31.38 -8.75
CA GLN A 217 -2.18 -31.99 -7.57
C GLN A 217 -2.05 -31.11 -6.32
N LYS A 218 -0.90 -30.46 -6.11
CA LYS A 218 -0.71 -29.52 -4.99
C LYS A 218 -1.59 -28.28 -5.15
N SER A 219 -1.67 -27.74 -6.36
CA SER A 219 -2.48 -26.57 -6.68
C SER A 219 -3.97 -26.83 -6.44
N ALA A 220 -4.50 -27.96 -6.94
CA ALA A 220 -5.87 -28.39 -6.68
C ALA A 220 -6.19 -28.54 -5.18
N LYS A 221 -5.25 -29.07 -4.38
CA LYS A 221 -5.41 -29.19 -2.92
C LYS A 221 -5.48 -27.83 -2.24
N VAL A 222 -4.61 -26.89 -2.64
CA VAL A 222 -4.64 -25.52 -2.13
C VAL A 222 -5.96 -24.85 -2.50
N MET A 223 -6.42 -25.01 -3.74
CA MET A 223 -7.69 -24.45 -4.19
C MET A 223 -8.88 -25.01 -3.41
N ALA A 224 -8.92 -26.32 -3.16
CA ALA A 224 -9.95 -26.93 -2.32
C ALA A 224 -9.93 -26.37 -0.88
N ALA A 225 -8.74 -26.18 -0.29
CA ALA A 225 -8.62 -25.59 1.04
C ALA A 225 -9.09 -24.12 1.08
N LEU A 226 -8.76 -23.33 0.05
CA LEU A 226 -9.23 -21.95 -0.08
C LEU A 226 -10.75 -21.88 -0.27
N GLN A 227 -11.32 -22.77 -1.08
CA GLN A 227 -12.77 -22.89 -1.26
C GLN A 227 -13.45 -23.23 0.06
N GLN A 228 -12.94 -24.20 0.82
CA GLN A 228 -13.46 -24.51 2.15
C GLN A 228 -13.39 -23.33 3.11
N MET A 229 -12.32 -22.53 3.10
CA MET A 229 -12.23 -21.32 3.92
C MET A 229 -13.30 -20.28 3.55
N VAL A 230 -13.61 -20.14 2.26
CA VAL A 230 -14.66 -19.25 1.77
C VAL A 230 -16.05 -19.82 2.08
N GLU A 231 -16.24 -21.14 1.92
CA GLU A 231 -17.51 -21.83 2.18
C GLU A 231 -17.87 -21.81 3.67
N VAL A 232 -16.90 -22.04 4.56
CA VAL A 232 -17.06 -21.90 6.02
C VAL A 232 -17.39 -20.45 6.40
N ALA A 233 -16.95 -19.46 5.63
CA ALA A 233 -17.36 -18.07 5.81
C ALA A 233 -18.75 -17.75 5.24
N SER A 234 -19.28 -18.60 4.35
CA SER A 234 -20.63 -18.52 3.76
C SER A 234 -21.68 -19.40 4.45
N ASP A 235 -21.26 -20.26 5.38
CA ASP A 235 -22.18 -20.94 6.29
C ASP A 235 -22.74 -19.86 7.23
N GLU A 236 -23.88 -19.30 6.81
CA GLU A 236 -24.64 -18.26 7.52
C GLU A 236 -25.13 -18.80 8.87
N GLY A 237 -24.23 -18.96 9.83
CA GLY A 237 -24.59 -18.82 11.23
C GLY A 237 -25.18 -17.41 11.40
N GLU A 238 -26.44 -17.32 11.79
CA GLU A 238 -27.21 -16.07 11.90
C GLU A 238 -26.43 -14.96 12.64
N GLY A 239 -25.82 -14.04 11.88
CA GLY A 239 -25.30 -12.78 12.39
C GLY A 239 -23.77 -12.65 12.52
N PRO A 240 -23.30 -11.49 12.99
CA PRO A 240 -21.87 -11.19 13.13
C PRO A 240 -21.19 -12.13 14.14
N PRO A 241 -19.85 -12.32 14.06
CA PRO A 241 -19.10 -13.17 14.98
C PRO A 241 -19.40 -12.85 16.45
N GLY A 242 -19.66 -13.89 17.25
CA GLY A 242 -20.01 -13.76 18.66
C GLY A 242 -18.87 -13.22 19.54
N LEU A 243 -19.17 -12.90 20.80
CA LEU A 243 -18.20 -12.31 21.75
C LEU A 243 -16.95 -13.17 22.00
N ASN A 244 -17.07 -14.49 21.88
CA ASN A 244 -15.92 -15.40 21.98
C ASN A 244 -14.87 -15.08 20.88
N CYS A 245 -15.31 -14.77 19.66
CA CYS A 245 -14.41 -14.37 18.57
C CYS A 245 -13.71 -13.05 18.89
N VAL A 246 -14.40 -12.09 19.50
CA VAL A 246 -13.82 -10.81 19.94
C VAL A 246 -12.72 -11.04 20.98
N GLN A 247 -12.94 -11.91 21.97
CA GLN A 247 -11.93 -12.25 22.96
C GLN A 247 -10.73 -13.00 22.36
N LYS A 248 -10.97 -13.96 21.46
CA LYS A 248 -9.89 -14.66 20.74
C LYS A 248 -9.06 -13.70 19.90
N ALA A 249 -9.69 -12.75 19.21
CA ALA A 249 -9.00 -11.72 18.45
C ALA A 249 -8.10 -10.86 19.36
N TYR A 250 -8.60 -10.41 20.51
CA TYR A 250 -7.79 -9.70 21.50
C TYR A 250 -6.59 -10.52 21.98
N GLN A 251 -6.76 -11.79 22.32
CA GLN A 251 -5.64 -12.65 22.76
C GLN A 251 -4.59 -12.81 21.67
N ALA A 252 -5.01 -12.98 20.41
CA ALA A 252 -4.10 -13.07 19.27
C ALA A 252 -3.36 -11.76 18.99
N LEU A 253 -3.96 -10.61 19.32
CA LEU A 253 -3.32 -9.28 19.22
C LEU A 253 -2.35 -9.03 20.39
N LYS A 254 -2.73 -9.41 21.61
CA LYS A 254 -1.88 -9.31 22.79
C LYS A 254 -0.61 -10.16 22.64
N ALA A 255 -0.72 -11.35 22.03
CA ALA A 255 0.42 -12.22 21.80
C ALA A 255 1.45 -11.67 20.78
N ARG A 256 1.05 -10.74 19.91
CA ARG A 256 1.90 -10.13 18.86
C ARG A 256 2.29 -8.67 19.17
N GLU A 257 1.92 -8.18 20.34
CA GLU A 257 2.21 -6.82 20.79
C GLU A 257 3.73 -6.62 20.87
N ASP A 258 4.22 -5.57 20.25
CA ASP A 258 5.56 -5.06 20.50
C ASP A 258 5.51 -4.13 21.72
N LYS A 259 5.88 -4.67 22.88
CA LYS A 259 5.91 -3.92 24.15
C LYS A 259 7.04 -2.91 24.24
N GLN A 260 8.09 -3.07 23.43
CA GLN A 260 9.28 -2.23 23.50
C GLN A 260 9.12 -0.97 22.68
N TYR A 261 8.64 -1.11 21.44
CA TYR A 261 8.51 0.01 20.50
C TYR A 261 7.05 0.31 20.12
N GLY A 262 6.07 -0.39 20.70
CA GLY A 262 4.64 -0.18 20.47
C GLY A 262 4.16 -0.67 19.10
N GLY A 263 2.91 -1.10 19.00
CA GLY A 263 2.32 -1.63 17.76
C GLY A 263 2.45 -3.14 17.64
N PHE A 264 2.46 -3.66 16.41
CA PHE A 264 2.36 -5.10 16.15
C PHE A 264 3.28 -5.55 15.02
N GLY A 265 3.94 -6.70 15.22
CA GLY A 265 4.87 -7.27 14.25
C GLY A 265 6.24 -6.58 14.24
N SER A 266 7.11 -7.06 13.36
CA SER A 266 8.48 -6.58 13.15
C SER A 266 8.57 -5.55 12.02
N ALA A 267 9.80 -5.15 11.66
CA ALA A 267 10.07 -4.39 10.44
C ALA A 267 9.67 -5.15 9.15
N PRO A 268 9.16 -4.45 8.10
CA PRO A 268 8.69 -3.07 8.13
C PRO A 268 7.38 -2.92 8.92
N LYS A 269 7.26 -1.82 9.68
CA LYS A 269 6.21 -1.65 10.68
C LYS A 269 5.13 -0.66 10.22
N PHE A 270 3.87 -1.11 10.25
CA PHE A 270 2.70 -0.34 9.78
C PHE A 270 1.83 0.14 10.94
N PRO A 271 1.23 1.36 10.86
CA PRO A 271 0.37 1.90 11.91
C PRO A 271 -0.87 1.07 12.28
N GLN A 272 -1.38 0.25 11.35
CA GLN A 272 -2.52 -0.66 11.55
C GLN A 272 -3.73 -0.03 12.31
N PRO A 273 -4.26 1.13 11.87
CA PRO A 273 -5.28 1.88 12.62
C PRO A 273 -6.58 1.11 12.83
N VAL A 274 -6.90 0.13 11.97
CA VAL A 274 -8.06 -0.76 12.15
C VAL A 274 -7.92 -1.64 13.40
N ILE A 275 -6.72 -2.16 13.66
CA ILE A 275 -6.42 -2.96 14.86
C ILE A 275 -6.48 -2.07 16.10
N LEU A 276 -5.90 -0.87 16.05
CA LEU A 276 -5.97 0.09 17.14
C LEU A 276 -7.42 0.49 17.46
N GLY A 277 -8.23 0.79 16.44
CA GLY A 277 -9.65 1.09 16.60
C GLY A 277 -10.47 -0.10 17.12
N PHE A 278 -10.09 -1.34 16.80
CA PHE A 278 -10.67 -2.54 17.42
C PHE A 278 -10.35 -2.59 18.92
N LEU A 279 -9.10 -2.36 19.31
CA LEU A 279 -8.67 -2.40 20.71
C LEU A 279 -9.31 -1.29 21.56
N LEU A 280 -9.52 -0.08 21.00
CA LEU A 280 -10.26 0.98 21.68
C LEU A 280 -11.73 0.60 21.93
N LYS A 281 -12.38 -0.05 20.95
CA LYS A 281 -13.75 -0.59 21.14
C LYS A 281 -13.78 -1.75 22.14
N PHE A 282 -12.74 -2.59 22.13
CA PHE A 282 -12.57 -3.65 23.12
C PHE A 282 -12.43 -3.07 24.52
N TYR A 283 -11.60 -2.05 24.72
CA TYR A 283 -11.51 -1.30 25.97
C TYR A 283 -12.88 -0.79 26.41
N ALA A 284 -13.60 -0.09 25.52
CA ALA A 284 -14.93 0.45 25.84
C ALA A 284 -15.95 -0.62 26.28
N ARG A 285 -15.82 -1.84 25.78
CA ARG A 285 -16.66 -2.99 26.14
C ARG A 285 -16.33 -3.59 27.51
N TYR A 286 -15.07 -3.50 27.92
CA TYR A 286 -14.50 -4.15 29.11
C TYR A 286 -13.89 -3.14 30.08
N ILE A 287 -14.45 -1.92 30.15
CA ILE A 287 -14.03 -0.87 31.08
C ILE A 287 -14.02 -1.41 32.51
N GLY A 288 -12.96 -1.08 33.26
CA GLY A 288 -12.76 -1.51 34.65
C GLY A 288 -12.15 -2.90 34.81
N SER A 289 -11.90 -3.63 33.72
CA SER A 289 -11.19 -4.92 33.77
C SER A 289 -9.72 -4.78 33.37
N GLU A 290 -8.88 -5.70 33.85
CA GLU A 290 -7.45 -5.77 33.48
C GLU A 290 -7.26 -5.95 31.96
N MET A 291 -8.10 -6.77 31.32
CA MET A 291 -8.03 -6.97 29.86
C MET A 291 -8.41 -5.72 29.08
N GLY A 292 -9.40 -4.96 29.56
CA GLY A 292 -9.77 -3.67 28.98
C GLY A 292 -8.61 -2.69 29.08
N GLN A 293 -8.03 -2.53 30.28
CA GLN A 293 -6.92 -1.62 30.50
C GLN A 293 -5.70 -2.00 29.65
N SER A 294 -5.34 -3.29 29.61
CA SER A 294 -4.26 -3.79 28.75
C SER A 294 -4.51 -3.50 27.26
N ALA A 295 -5.76 -3.51 26.79
CA ALA A 295 -6.10 -3.12 25.42
C ALA A 295 -5.90 -1.63 25.16
N LEU A 296 -6.25 -0.77 26.12
CA LEU A 296 -6.01 0.66 26.02
C LEU A 296 -4.50 0.96 26.02
N ASP A 297 -3.75 0.35 26.93
CA ASP A 297 -2.30 0.56 27.05
C ASP A 297 -1.56 0.21 25.75
N MET A 298 -1.91 -0.91 25.12
CA MET A 298 -1.41 -1.31 23.78
C MET A 298 -1.56 -0.18 22.75
N VAL A 299 -2.74 0.44 22.71
CA VAL A 299 -3.02 1.53 21.76
C VAL A 299 -2.21 2.77 22.10
N LEU A 300 -2.22 3.19 23.37
CA LEU A 300 -1.56 4.44 23.78
C LEU A 300 -0.04 4.36 23.61
N VAL A 301 0.58 3.21 23.89
CA VAL A 301 2.02 2.99 23.66
C VAL A 301 2.33 3.09 22.16
N CYS A 302 1.53 2.43 21.31
CA CYS A 302 1.69 2.50 19.86
C CYS A 302 1.56 3.95 19.33
N LEU A 303 0.51 4.66 19.70
CA LEU A 303 0.26 6.03 19.24
C LEU A 303 1.35 7.01 19.68
N ARG A 304 1.87 6.87 20.91
CA ARG A 304 2.99 7.70 21.39
C ARG A 304 4.30 7.36 20.67
N ALA A 305 4.58 6.07 20.46
CA ALA A 305 5.76 5.64 19.74
C ALA A 305 5.77 6.15 18.29
N MET A 306 4.66 6.00 17.57
CA MET A 306 4.51 6.56 16.22
C MET A 306 4.64 8.07 16.20
N ASN A 307 3.98 8.78 17.12
CA ASN A 307 4.07 10.24 17.19
C ASN A 307 5.51 10.73 17.42
N ASN A 308 6.29 10.00 18.23
CA ASN A 308 7.67 10.38 18.56
C ASN A 308 8.69 9.85 17.54
N GLY A 309 8.27 8.97 16.62
CA GLY A 309 9.11 8.41 15.57
C GLY A 309 9.21 9.30 14.33
N GLY A 310 10.10 8.92 13.41
CA GLY A 310 10.23 9.55 12.10
C GLY A 310 9.15 9.14 11.10
N ILE A 311 8.28 8.17 11.44
CA ILE A 311 7.04 7.92 10.69
C ILE A 311 6.07 9.12 10.75
N HIS A 312 6.12 9.91 11.83
CA HIS A 312 5.42 11.19 11.90
C HIS A 312 6.30 12.28 11.29
N ASP A 313 5.80 12.99 10.28
CA ASP A 313 6.53 14.11 9.70
C ASP A 313 6.36 15.35 10.57
N HIS A 314 7.30 15.58 11.47
CA HIS A 314 7.29 16.72 12.40
C HIS A 314 7.43 18.10 11.73
N ILE A 315 7.81 18.15 10.44
CA ILE A 315 8.00 19.39 9.69
C ILE A 315 6.82 19.61 8.74
N GLY A 316 6.56 18.62 7.88
CA GLY A 316 5.53 18.63 6.86
C GLY A 316 4.16 18.15 7.33
N GLN A 317 4.02 17.70 8.57
CA GLN A 317 2.77 17.21 9.19
C GLN A 317 2.24 15.91 8.58
N GLY A 318 1.41 15.19 9.34
CA GLY A 318 0.85 13.90 8.94
C GLY A 318 1.86 12.75 8.97
N PHE A 319 1.37 11.54 8.69
CA PHE A 319 2.16 10.31 8.83
C PHE A 319 2.61 9.73 7.49
N HIS A 320 3.84 9.25 7.44
CA HIS A 320 4.29 8.34 6.40
C HIS A 320 3.61 6.97 6.54
N ARG A 321 3.51 6.25 5.42
CA ARG A 321 2.73 5.01 5.32
C ARG A 321 3.19 3.92 6.29
N TYR A 322 4.50 3.74 6.43
CA TYR A 322 5.11 2.75 7.31
C TYR A 322 6.56 3.11 7.64
N SER A 323 7.11 2.49 8.69
CA SER A 323 8.54 2.55 9.01
C SER A 323 9.25 1.34 8.41
N THR A 324 10.41 1.54 7.79
CA THR A 324 11.24 0.42 7.31
C THR A 324 11.91 -0.33 8.45
N ASP A 325 11.96 0.25 9.65
CA ASP A 325 12.44 -0.37 10.88
C ASP A 325 11.32 -0.65 11.89
N GLU A 326 11.67 -1.34 12.98
CA GLU A 326 10.75 -1.67 14.08
C GLU A 326 10.54 -0.52 15.09
N LEU A 327 11.43 0.49 15.08
CA LEU A 327 11.49 1.58 16.05
C LEU A 327 10.63 2.78 15.67
N TRP A 328 9.99 2.74 14.49
CA TRP A 328 9.28 3.87 13.87
C TRP A 328 10.18 5.02 13.42
N HIS A 329 11.50 4.80 13.24
CA HIS A 329 12.46 5.87 12.97
C HIS A 329 12.58 6.20 11.48
N VAL A 330 12.77 5.21 10.61
CA VAL A 330 13.02 5.44 9.18
C VAL A 330 11.73 5.29 8.38
N PRO A 331 11.12 6.40 7.89
CA PRO A 331 9.87 6.31 7.15
C PRO A 331 10.08 5.83 5.71
N HIS A 332 9.09 5.10 5.20
CA HIS A 332 8.83 5.09 3.76
C HIS A 332 8.05 6.35 3.40
N PHE A 333 8.70 7.32 2.75
CA PHE A 333 8.26 8.73 2.64
C PHE A 333 6.90 9.00 1.98
N GLU A 334 6.25 7.99 1.40
CA GLU A 334 4.87 8.08 0.91
C GLU A 334 3.86 8.40 2.03
N LYS A 335 2.94 9.33 1.78
CA LYS A 335 1.81 9.64 2.67
C LYS A 335 0.51 9.49 1.89
N MET A 336 -0.42 8.70 2.42
CA MET A 336 -1.70 8.43 1.74
C MET A 336 -2.90 8.90 2.54
N LEU A 337 -3.90 9.42 1.83
CA LEU A 337 -5.12 10.00 2.40
C LEU A 337 -5.85 9.01 3.33
N TYR A 338 -5.95 7.74 2.94
CA TYR A 338 -6.66 6.75 3.75
C TYR A 338 -5.92 6.41 5.05
N ASP A 339 -4.59 6.50 5.07
CA ASP A 339 -3.78 6.32 6.28
C ASP A 339 -4.00 7.49 7.23
N GLN A 340 -3.92 8.73 6.71
CA GLN A 340 -4.21 9.95 7.46
C GLN A 340 -5.62 9.90 8.07
N ALA A 341 -6.64 9.62 7.26
CA ALA A 341 -8.03 9.64 7.70
C ALA A 341 -8.31 8.62 8.83
N GLN A 342 -7.72 7.43 8.74
CA GLN A 342 -7.89 6.39 9.75
C GLN A 342 -7.11 6.70 11.03
N LEU A 343 -5.87 7.21 10.91
CA LEU A 343 -5.07 7.62 12.07
C LEU A 343 -5.72 8.78 12.82
N ALA A 344 -6.22 9.80 12.12
CA ALA A 344 -6.93 10.91 12.75
C ALA A 344 -8.10 10.42 13.62
N CYS A 345 -8.87 9.43 13.14
CA CYS A 345 -9.96 8.84 13.92
C CYS A 345 -9.45 8.17 15.20
N VAL A 346 -8.38 7.36 15.12
CA VAL A 346 -7.84 6.64 16.29
C VAL A 346 -7.23 7.61 17.31
N TYR A 347 -6.51 8.64 16.87
CA TYR A 347 -5.99 9.69 17.76
C TYR A 347 -7.12 10.48 18.43
N LEU A 348 -8.22 10.78 17.73
CA LEU A 348 -9.40 11.41 18.32
C LEU A 348 -10.08 10.52 19.35
N ASP A 349 -10.27 9.23 19.05
CA ASP A 349 -10.84 8.27 19.98
C ASP A 349 -9.96 8.14 21.25
N ALA A 350 -8.63 8.12 21.10
CA ALA A 350 -7.70 8.12 22.22
C ALA A 350 -7.83 9.39 23.07
N TYR A 351 -7.91 10.58 22.45
CA TYR A 351 -8.16 11.83 23.17
C TYR A 351 -9.49 11.81 23.93
N GLN A 352 -10.56 11.28 23.32
CA GLN A 352 -11.87 11.21 23.97
C GLN A 352 -11.87 10.29 25.20
N ILE A 353 -11.01 9.28 25.22
CA ILE A 353 -10.88 8.33 26.34
C ILE A 353 -9.97 8.90 27.44
N THR A 354 -8.82 9.47 27.08
CA THR A 354 -7.78 9.84 28.05
C THR A 354 -7.75 11.31 28.42
N HIS A 355 -8.33 12.17 27.59
CA HIS A 355 -8.20 13.63 27.66
C HIS A 355 -6.76 14.16 27.58
N GLU A 356 -5.81 13.35 27.10
CA GLU A 356 -4.43 13.80 26.90
C GLU A 356 -4.30 14.63 25.63
N GLU A 357 -3.97 15.92 25.78
CA GLU A 357 -3.90 16.89 24.67
C GLU A 357 -2.94 16.51 23.54
N ILE A 358 -1.93 15.66 23.81
CA ILE A 358 -1.03 15.17 22.76
C ILE A 358 -1.82 14.49 21.63
N PHE A 359 -2.83 13.69 21.94
CA PHE A 359 -3.60 12.97 20.93
C PHE A 359 -4.50 13.92 20.11
N ALA A 360 -5.08 14.95 20.75
CA ALA A 360 -5.82 15.99 20.03
C ALA A 360 -4.91 16.83 19.14
N SER A 361 -3.69 17.13 19.60
CA SER A 361 -2.69 17.85 18.81
C SER A 361 -2.31 17.08 17.54
N VAL A 362 -2.03 15.78 17.66
CA VAL A 362 -1.68 14.94 16.51
C VAL A 362 -2.86 14.79 15.55
N ALA A 363 -4.09 14.64 16.05
CA ALA A 363 -5.26 14.63 15.19
C ALA A 363 -5.42 15.93 14.39
N ARG A 364 -5.16 17.10 15.01
CA ARG A 364 -5.16 18.39 14.31
C ARG A 364 -4.04 18.47 13.28
N ASP A 365 -2.84 18.00 13.61
CA ASP A 365 -1.70 17.94 12.71
C ASP A 365 -2.04 17.17 11.41
N ILE A 366 -2.58 15.96 11.56
CA ILE A 366 -3.04 15.13 10.44
C ILE A 366 -4.09 15.87 9.59
N LEU A 367 -5.08 16.49 10.22
CA LEU A 367 -6.15 17.20 9.52
C LEU A 367 -5.65 18.44 8.78
N LEU A 368 -4.64 19.13 9.31
CA LEU A 368 -3.98 20.26 8.63
C LEU A 368 -3.23 19.78 7.38
N TYR A 369 -2.46 18.70 7.47
CA TYR A 369 -1.80 18.09 6.31
C TYR A 369 -2.83 17.70 5.23
N VAL A 370 -3.90 16.99 5.61
CA VAL A 370 -4.94 16.58 4.66
C VAL A 370 -5.60 17.79 3.99
N SER A 371 -5.93 18.83 4.76
CA SER A 371 -6.56 20.04 4.23
C SER A 371 -5.64 20.83 3.31
N ARG A 372 -4.33 20.81 3.55
CA ARG A 372 -3.35 21.58 2.80
C ARG A 372 -2.88 20.86 1.53
N ASP A 373 -2.59 19.56 1.63
CA ASP A 373 -1.85 18.84 0.59
C ASP A 373 -2.68 17.76 -0.13
N LEU A 374 -3.74 17.24 0.49
CA LEU A 374 -4.53 16.11 -0.04
C LEU A 374 -5.99 16.49 -0.33
N THR A 375 -6.30 17.79 -0.36
CA THR A 375 -7.61 18.32 -0.71
C THR A 375 -7.49 19.10 -2.01
N ASP A 376 -8.34 18.78 -2.98
CA ASP A 376 -8.46 19.55 -4.21
C ASP A 376 -9.34 20.79 -3.97
N GLU A 377 -9.06 21.92 -4.64
CA GLU A 377 -9.87 23.14 -4.53
C GLU A 377 -11.31 22.95 -5.04
N VAL A 378 -11.58 21.89 -5.82
CA VAL A 378 -12.91 21.59 -6.36
C VAL A 378 -13.69 20.71 -5.37
N VAL A 379 -14.12 21.30 -4.26
CA VAL A 379 -15.01 20.62 -3.31
C VAL A 379 -16.16 21.56 -2.88
N PHE A 380 -17.27 21.40 -3.62
CA PHE A 380 -18.65 21.88 -3.43
C PHE A 380 -18.98 23.37 -3.73
N LEU A 381 -19.43 23.61 -4.97
CA LEU A 381 -20.52 24.56 -5.23
C LEU A 381 -21.88 23.87 -5.07
#